data_AF-A0A7R9WMM7-F1
#
_entry.id   AF-A0A7R9WMM7-F1
#
_cell.length_a   1.000
_cell.length_b   1.000
_cell.length_c   1.000
_cell.angle_alpha   90.00
_cell.angle_beta   90.00
_cell.angle_gamma   90.00
#
_symmetry.space_group_name_H-M   'P 1'
#
loop_
_entity.id
_entity.type
_entity.pdbx_description
1 polymer ?
#
loop_
_entity_poly.entity_id
_entity_poly.type
_entity_poly.pdbx_seq_one_letter_code
_entity_poly.pdbx_strand_id
1 'polypeptide(L)'
;MTNIKKTVTFSAHVRCKFVLHHKNYTQQERSNTFMSQKEMQAIKEDIRSALKAIDEGSMPMQRGLETRTIDATRRRATLKDEARTVVLDEQADQMVAGDHDPDFIAILYQRACHTSQQSASMRGMMDEHVAKRLRAEDATKQQQEQQQQQEQQPQPDCEQSSLQSPTQNKRAFSSKVISFPSKMRTSPLKPMKMLAVGSIRKLVGRTK
;
A
#
# COMPACT_ATOMS: atom_id res chain seq x y z
N MET A 1 -4.60 39.37 18.10
CA MET A 1 -4.15 37.96 18.07
C MET A 1 -4.79 37.23 19.24
N THR A 2 -5.78 36.39 19.00
CA THR A 2 -6.49 35.65 20.06
C THR A 2 -5.64 34.46 20.50
N ASN A 3 -5.32 34.42 21.80
CA ASN A 3 -4.44 33.41 22.38
C ASN A 3 -5.24 32.12 22.60
N ILE A 4 -5.32 31.27 21.56
CA ILE A 4 -6.07 30.00 21.61
C ILE A 4 -5.33 29.04 22.54
N LYS A 5 -5.82 28.89 23.77
CA LYS A 5 -5.31 27.92 24.74
C LYS A 5 -5.64 26.51 24.25
N LYS A 6 -4.63 25.81 23.73
CA LYS A 6 -4.74 24.38 23.40
C LYS A 6 -5.01 23.61 24.69
N THR A 7 -6.14 22.92 24.74
CA THR A 7 -6.53 22.06 25.87
C THR A 7 -6.34 20.61 25.46
N VAL A 8 -5.57 19.86 26.26
CA VAL A 8 -5.40 18.42 26.08
C VAL A 8 -6.48 17.74 26.92
N THR A 9 -7.29 16.90 26.29
CA THR A 9 -8.30 16.08 26.96
C THR A 9 -7.94 14.62 26.78
N PHE A 10 -8.11 13.84 27.85
CA PHE A 10 -7.85 12.40 27.85
C PHE A 10 -9.17 11.63 27.82
N SER A 11 -9.20 10.50 27.11
CA SER A 11 -10.34 9.59 27.14
C SER A 11 -10.48 8.98 28.53
N ALA A 12 -11.70 9.00 29.09
CA ALA A 12 -12.01 8.37 30.38
C ALA A 12 -11.87 6.84 30.35
N HIS A 13 -11.93 6.24 29.17
CA HIS A 13 -11.85 4.79 28.98
C HIS A 13 -10.50 4.39 28.39
N VAL A 14 -9.73 3.63 29.17
CA VAL A 14 -8.46 3.04 28.74
C VAL A 14 -8.72 1.58 28.35
N ARG A 15 -8.46 1.24 27.09
CA ARG A 15 -8.51 -0.16 26.63
C ARG A 15 -7.15 -0.81 26.82
N CYS A 16 -7.05 -1.73 27.76
CA CYS A 16 -5.86 -2.56 27.94
C CYS A 16 -5.97 -3.82 27.08
N LYS A 17 -4.86 -4.23 26.46
CA LYS A 17 -4.71 -5.52 25.79
C LYS A 17 -3.48 -6.20 26.36
N PHE A 18 -3.53 -7.51 26.54
CA PHE A 18 -2.34 -8.28 26.88
C PHE A 18 -1.40 -8.28 25.69
N VAL A 19 -0.22 -7.72 25.90
CA VAL A 19 0.89 -7.75 24.93
C VAL A 19 1.97 -8.63 25.51
N LEU A 20 2.55 -9.49 24.67
CA LEU A 20 3.65 -10.34 25.06
C LEU A 20 4.83 -9.46 25.52
N HIS A 21 5.27 -9.64 26.76
CA HIS A 21 6.37 -8.85 27.31
C HIS A 21 7.68 -9.25 26.63
N HIS A 22 8.58 -8.30 26.32
CA HIS A 22 9.85 -8.58 25.62
C HIS A 22 10.74 -9.62 26.33
N LYS A 23 10.61 -9.75 27.65
CA LYS A 23 11.29 -10.80 28.44
C LYS A 23 10.81 -12.21 28.11
N ASN A 24 9.61 -12.34 27.56
CA ASN A 24 9.01 -13.63 27.19
C ASN A 24 9.45 -14.08 25.79
N TYR A 25 10.20 -13.26 25.05
CA TYR A 25 10.81 -13.68 23.78
C TYR A 25 11.99 -14.60 24.04
N THR A 26 12.07 -15.66 23.23
CA THR A 26 13.24 -16.52 23.11
C THR A 26 14.46 -15.74 22.63
N GLN A 27 15.67 -16.25 22.88
CA GLN A 27 16.91 -15.61 22.43
C GLN A 27 16.92 -15.39 20.91
N GLN A 28 16.40 -16.38 20.15
CA GLN A 28 16.30 -16.35 18.70
C GLN A 28 15.30 -15.29 18.21
N GLU A 29 14.13 -15.19 18.86
CA GLU A 29 13.18 -14.13 18.54
C GLU A 29 13.78 -12.75 18.83
N ARG A 30 14.50 -12.58 19.94
CA ARG A 30 15.18 -11.31 20.24
C ARG A 30 16.21 -10.96 19.18
N SER A 31 17.07 -11.90 18.78
CA SER A 31 18.06 -11.65 17.72
C SER A 31 17.42 -11.33 16.37
N ASN A 32 16.24 -11.89 16.09
CA ASN A 32 15.51 -11.64 14.84
C ASN A 32 14.61 -10.40 14.89
N THR A 33 14.22 -9.95 16.09
CA THR A 33 13.32 -8.79 16.27
C THR A 33 14.08 -7.48 16.15
N PHE A 34 15.34 -7.45 16.59
CA PHE A 34 16.17 -6.26 16.51
C PHE A 34 17.00 -6.27 15.23
N MET A 35 16.84 -5.22 14.43
CA MET A 35 17.72 -4.98 13.29
C MET A 35 19.16 -4.94 13.77
N SER A 36 20.02 -5.70 13.11
CA SER A 36 21.46 -5.61 13.30
C SER A 36 21.93 -4.20 12.99
N GLN A 37 23.06 -3.80 13.57
CA GLN A 37 23.67 -2.50 13.27
C GLN A 37 23.97 -2.35 11.77
N LYS A 38 24.29 -3.45 11.08
CA LYS A 38 24.49 -3.51 9.63
C LYS A 38 23.20 -3.20 8.86
N GLU A 39 22.08 -3.84 9.21
CA GLU A 39 20.78 -3.56 8.58
C GLU A 39 20.34 -2.12 8.83
N MET A 40 20.56 -1.61 10.05
CA MET A 40 20.26 -0.22 10.39
C MET A 40 21.09 0.77 9.55
N GLN A 41 22.36 0.45 9.28
CA GLN A 41 23.22 1.24 8.39
C GLN A 41 22.73 1.18 6.93
N ALA A 42 22.40 -0.01 6.43
CA ALA A 42 21.86 -0.20 5.09
C ALA A 42 20.56 0.61 4.88
N ILE A 43 19.63 0.56 5.84
CA ILE A 43 18.39 1.35 5.80
C ILE A 43 18.70 2.86 5.76
N LYS A 44 19.69 3.34 6.52
CA LYS A 44 20.10 4.76 6.49
C LYS A 44 20.70 5.15 5.15
N GLU A 45 21.50 4.27 4.55
CA GLU A 45 22.10 4.48 3.23
C GLU A 45 21.03 4.50 2.14
N ASP A 46 20.07 3.59 2.16
CA ASP A 46 18.92 3.57 1.26
C ASP A 46 18.11 4.87 1.37
N ILE A 47 17.83 5.34 2.59
CA ILE A 47 17.13 6.62 2.81
C ILE A 47 17.94 7.78 2.24
N ARG A 48 19.25 7.85 2.49
CA ARG A 48 20.11 8.93 1.94
C ARG A 48 20.17 8.89 0.42
N SER A 49 20.32 7.70 -0.16
CA SER A 49 20.33 7.47 -1.60
C SER A 49 19.01 7.92 -2.23
N ALA A 50 17.88 7.56 -1.62
CA ALA A 50 16.56 7.99 -2.07
C ALA A 50 16.41 9.52 -1.98
N LEU A 51 16.85 10.15 -0.89
CA LEU A 51 16.81 11.61 -0.75
C LEU A 51 17.67 12.29 -1.81
N LYS A 52 18.89 11.80 -2.05
CA LYS A 52 19.78 12.33 -3.09
C LYS A 52 19.18 12.19 -4.48
N ALA A 53 18.59 11.04 -4.81
CA ALA A 53 17.92 10.83 -6.09
C ALA A 53 16.65 11.70 -6.25
N ILE A 54 16.02 12.11 -5.15
CA ILE A 54 14.93 13.11 -5.16
C ILE A 54 15.48 14.50 -5.44
N ASP A 55 16.56 14.90 -4.76
CA ASP A 55 17.20 16.21 -4.97
C ASP A 55 17.73 16.37 -6.40
N GLU A 56 18.22 15.28 -7.00
CA GLU A 56 18.70 15.22 -8.38
C GLU A 56 17.56 15.06 -9.41
N GLY A 57 16.31 14.87 -8.97
CA GLY A 57 15.16 14.65 -9.84
C GLY A 57 15.17 13.31 -10.60
N SER A 58 16.03 12.37 -10.20
CA SER A 58 16.29 11.09 -10.87
C SER A 58 15.27 10.00 -10.52
N MET A 59 14.69 10.03 -9.32
CA MET A 59 13.73 9.00 -8.86
C MET A 59 12.34 9.57 -8.57
N PRO A 60 11.27 9.08 -9.21
CA PRO A 60 9.89 9.48 -8.90
C PRO A 60 9.35 8.74 -7.66
N MET A 61 10.11 8.67 -6.56
CA MET A 61 9.68 8.00 -5.33
C MET A 61 8.91 8.97 -4.42
N GLN A 62 7.65 9.24 -4.77
CA GLN A 62 6.78 10.19 -4.07
C GLN A 62 5.96 9.58 -2.93
N ARG A 63 5.88 8.24 -2.86
CA ARG A 63 4.99 7.57 -1.90
C ARG A 63 5.43 7.80 -0.47
N GLY A 64 4.57 8.48 0.30
CA GLY A 64 4.84 8.82 1.71
C GLY A 64 5.70 10.06 1.95
N LEU A 65 6.24 10.69 0.89
CA LEU A 65 6.88 12.01 0.95
C LEU A 65 5.97 13.13 0.47
N GLU A 66 4.85 12.79 -0.15
CA GLU A 66 3.80 13.72 -0.59
C GLU A 66 3.09 14.46 0.56
N THR A 67 3.37 14.15 1.82
CA THR A 67 3.01 15.01 2.98
C THR A 67 4.21 15.49 3.77
N ARG A 68 5.44 15.23 3.31
CA ARG A 68 6.66 15.67 4.01
C ARG A 68 7.14 17.05 3.54
N THR A 69 6.70 17.52 2.39
CA THR A 69 6.95 18.89 1.97
C THR A 69 5.93 19.85 2.60
N ILE A 70 6.37 21.07 2.91
CA ILE A 70 5.51 22.11 3.48
C ILE A 70 4.37 22.43 2.52
N ASP A 71 4.67 22.57 1.22
CA ASP A 71 3.66 22.88 0.21
C ASP A 71 2.59 21.80 0.06
N ALA A 72 2.97 20.52 0.09
CA ALA A 72 2.00 19.45 -0.03
C ALA A 72 1.15 19.30 1.24
N THR A 73 1.75 19.55 2.41
CA THR A 73 1.00 19.67 3.67
C THR A 73 -0.01 20.82 3.62
N ARG A 74 0.41 22.01 3.14
CA ARG A 74 -0.47 23.17 2.96
C ARG A 74 -1.60 22.85 1.98
N ARG A 75 -1.28 22.29 0.81
CA ARG A 75 -2.28 21.90 -0.21
C ARG A 75 -3.31 20.93 0.37
N ARG A 76 -2.87 19.92 1.11
CA ARG A 76 -3.77 18.96 1.78
C ARG A 76 -4.65 19.63 2.83
N ALA A 77 -4.11 20.57 3.61
CA ALA A 77 -4.89 21.34 4.56
C ALA A 77 -5.96 22.18 3.85
N THR A 78 -5.57 22.93 2.81
CA THR A 78 -6.51 23.75 2.01
C THR A 78 -7.64 22.92 1.42
N LEU A 79 -7.33 21.81 0.75
CA LEU A 79 -8.37 20.93 0.16
C LEU A 79 -9.31 20.34 1.21
N LYS A 80 -8.77 19.99 2.39
CA LYS A 80 -9.57 19.47 3.49
C LYS A 80 -10.50 20.54 4.05
N ASP A 81 -10.01 21.76 4.20
CA ASP A 81 -10.80 22.87 4.72
C ASP A 81 -11.86 23.30 3.69
N GLU A 82 -11.53 23.36 2.40
CA GLU A 82 -12.50 23.59 1.32
C GLU A 82 -13.64 22.56 1.34
N ALA A 83 -13.32 21.27 1.39
CA ALA A 83 -14.33 20.22 1.45
C ALA A 83 -15.21 20.30 2.71
N ARG A 84 -14.66 20.75 3.85
CA ARG A 84 -15.42 20.98 5.08
C ARG A 84 -16.32 22.19 4.97
N THR A 85 -15.80 23.30 4.46
CA THR A 85 -16.55 24.54 4.27
C THR A 85 -17.77 24.27 3.40
N VAL A 86 -17.61 23.60 2.26
CA VAL A 86 -18.73 23.24 1.37
C VAL A 86 -19.82 22.42 2.09
N VAL A 87 -19.44 21.47 2.94
CA VAL A 87 -20.41 20.67 3.71
C VAL A 87 -21.11 21.50 4.78
N LEU A 88 -20.37 22.32 5.52
CA LEU A 88 -20.90 23.12 6.62
C LEU A 88 -21.82 24.25 6.11
N ASP A 89 -21.47 24.88 5.00
CA ASP A 89 -22.27 25.91 4.36
C ASP A 89 -23.61 25.34 3.92
N GLU A 90 -23.62 24.20 3.22
CA GLU A 90 -24.86 23.52 2.82
C GLU A 90 -25.70 23.07 4.02
N GLN A 91 -25.06 22.56 5.08
CA GLN A 91 -25.79 22.20 6.31
C GLN A 91 -26.44 23.42 6.98
N ALA A 92 -25.77 24.57 6.96
CA ALA A 92 -26.33 25.81 7.48
C ALA A 92 -27.52 26.29 6.62
N ASP A 93 -27.40 26.22 5.30
CA ASP A 93 -28.46 26.57 4.36
C ASP A 93 -29.69 25.67 4.53
N GLN A 94 -29.49 24.35 4.61
CA GLN A 94 -30.57 23.38 4.87
C GLN A 94 -31.26 23.64 6.23
N MET A 95 -30.50 23.98 7.27
CA MET A 95 -31.06 24.30 8.59
C MET A 95 -31.92 25.57 8.56
N VAL A 96 -31.53 26.60 7.81
CA VAL A 96 -32.32 27.83 7.65
C VAL A 96 -33.57 27.57 6.79
N ALA A 97 -33.47 26.73 5.77
CA ALA A 97 -34.59 26.35 4.91
C ALA A 97 -35.58 25.38 5.58
N GLY A 98 -35.15 24.65 6.62
CA GLY A 98 -35.94 23.58 7.24
C GLY A 98 -35.95 22.28 6.43
N ASP A 99 -35.03 22.13 5.48
CA ASP A 99 -34.86 20.94 4.65
C ASP A 99 -33.78 20.01 5.23
N HIS A 100 -33.78 18.74 4.83
CA HIS A 100 -32.74 17.78 5.17
C HIS A 100 -32.47 16.82 4.00
N ASP A 101 -31.44 17.14 3.20
CA ASP A 101 -31.01 16.32 2.07
C ASP A 101 -29.54 15.89 2.23
N PRO A 102 -29.29 14.73 2.84
CA PRO A 102 -27.94 14.22 3.04
C PRO A 102 -27.27 13.78 1.73
N ASP A 103 -28.04 13.38 0.72
CA ASP A 103 -27.50 12.93 -0.56
C ASP A 103 -26.91 14.11 -1.34
N PHE A 104 -27.57 15.27 -1.28
CA PHE A 104 -27.03 16.50 -1.88
C PHE A 104 -25.72 16.95 -1.24
N ILE A 105 -25.62 16.91 0.10
CA ILE A 105 -24.36 17.18 0.83
C ILE A 105 -23.26 16.22 0.38
N ALA A 106 -23.57 14.93 0.21
CA ALA A 106 -22.60 13.93 -0.25
C ALA A 106 -22.10 14.24 -1.68
N ILE A 107 -22.99 14.68 -2.58
CA ILE A 107 -22.63 15.10 -3.94
C ILE A 107 -21.68 16.30 -3.90
N LEU A 108 -21.97 17.31 -3.08
CA LEU A 108 -21.11 18.48 -2.93
C LEU A 108 -19.73 18.13 -2.38
N TYR A 109 -19.66 17.28 -1.35
CA TYR A 109 -18.40 16.78 -0.80
C TYR A 109 -17.61 15.99 -1.85
N GLN A 110 -18.26 15.12 -2.61
CA GLN A 110 -17.62 14.36 -3.68
C GLN A 110 -17.06 15.29 -4.75
N ARG A 111 -17.81 16.32 -5.14
CA ARG A 111 -17.36 17.32 -6.11
C ARG A 111 -16.13 18.08 -5.62
N ALA A 112 -16.11 18.53 -4.36
CA ALA A 112 -14.96 19.18 -3.75
C ALA A 112 -13.72 18.25 -3.70
N CYS A 113 -13.93 16.95 -3.45
CA CYS A 113 -12.84 15.97 -3.38
C CYS A 113 -12.40 15.39 -4.74
N HIS A 114 -13.09 15.71 -5.83
CA HIS A 114 -12.95 15.00 -7.11
C HIS A 114 -11.51 15.07 -7.69
N THR A 115 -10.89 16.24 -7.66
CA THR A 115 -9.51 16.43 -8.17
C THR A 115 -8.50 15.59 -7.39
N SER A 116 -8.67 15.49 -6.07
CA SER A 116 -7.82 14.65 -5.21
C SER A 116 -8.02 13.17 -5.50
N GLN A 117 -9.26 12.73 -5.71
CA GLN A 117 -9.57 11.34 -6.07
C GLN A 117 -8.98 10.96 -7.43
N GLN A 118 -9.13 11.81 -8.44
CA GLN A 118 -8.54 11.58 -9.77
C GLN A 118 -7.02 11.51 -9.71
N SER A 119 -6.38 12.46 -9.02
CA SER A 119 -4.93 12.47 -8.84
C SER A 119 -4.43 11.19 -8.16
N ALA A 120 -5.08 10.76 -7.07
CA ALA A 120 -4.75 9.52 -6.38
C ALA A 120 -4.94 8.28 -7.28
N SER A 121 -5.99 8.26 -8.11
CA SER A 121 -6.26 7.17 -9.05
C SER A 121 -5.17 7.07 -10.13
N MET A 122 -4.85 8.19 -10.79
CA MET A 122 -3.77 8.23 -11.78
C MET A 122 -2.44 7.78 -11.18
N ARG A 123 -2.13 8.27 -9.97
CA ARG A 123 -0.92 7.88 -9.26
C ARG A 123 -0.89 6.39 -8.95
N GLY A 124 -2.00 5.82 -8.48
CA GLY A 124 -2.13 4.39 -8.21
C GLY A 124 -1.84 3.53 -9.44
N MET A 125 -2.31 3.93 -10.62
CA MET A 125 -2.02 3.24 -11.88
C MET A 125 -0.53 3.30 -12.23
N MET A 126 0.09 4.48 -12.10
CA MET A 126 1.54 4.62 -12.35
C MET A 126 2.36 3.77 -11.38
N ASP A 127 2.01 3.76 -10.11
CA ASP A 127 2.66 2.94 -9.08
C ASP A 127 2.52 1.44 -9.41
N GLU A 128 1.35 1.00 -9.88
CA GLU A 128 1.13 -0.39 -10.30
C GLU A 128 2.04 -0.77 -11.47
N HIS A 129 2.19 0.10 -12.48
CA HIS A 129 3.08 -0.14 -13.61
C HIS A 129 4.54 -0.27 -13.18
N VAL A 130 5.01 0.64 -12.31
CA VAL A 130 6.37 0.60 -11.77
C VAL A 130 6.60 -0.69 -10.97
N ALA A 131 5.65 -1.06 -10.10
CA ALA A 131 5.74 -2.29 -9.31
C ALA A 131 5.79 -3.55 -10.19
N LYS A 132 4.99 -3.60 -11.27
CA LYS A 132 5.05 -4.72 -12.24
C LYS A 132 6.41 -4.82 -12.92
N ARG A 133 7.00 -3.68 -13.32
CA ARG A 133 8.33 -3.64 -13.95
C ARG A 133 9.41 -4.14 -13.00
N LEU A 134 9.45 -3.63 -11.77
CA LEU A 134 10.44 -4.04 -10.76
C LEU A 134 10.34 -5.55 -10.46
N ARG A 135 9.13 -6.09 -10.31
CA ARG A 135 8.94 -7.54 -10.12
C ARG A 135 9.47 -8.37 -11.29
N ALA A 136 9.35 -7.87 -12.52
CA ALA A 136 9.89 -8.56 -13.69
C ALA A 136 11.43 -8.51 -13.71
N GLU A 137 12.03 -7.37 -13.37
CA GLU A 137 13.49 -7.22 -13.24
C GLU A 137 14.07 -8.10 -12.12
N ASP A 138 13.38 -8.21 -10.99
CA ASP A 138 13.81 -9.07 -9.89
C ASP A 138 13.70 -10.56 -10.28
N ALA A 139 12.65 -10.93 -11.03
CA ALA A 139 12.51 -12.29 -11.54
C ALA A 139 13.61 -12.66 -12.53
N THR A 140 14.02 -11.74 -13.42
CA THR A 140 15.11 -12.00 -14.36
C THR A 140 16.46 -12.11 -13.66
N LYS A 141 16.74 -11.25 -12.66
CA LYS A 141 17.95 -11.35 -11.83
C LYS A 141 18.02 -12.69 -11.10
N GLN A 142 16.92 -13.11 -10.47
CA GLN A 142 16.86 -14.41 -9.79
C GLN A 142 17.11 -15.59 -10.73
N GLN A 143 16.61 -15.53 -11.97
CA GLN A 143 16.89 -16.56 -12.97
C GLN A 143 18.37 -16.58 -13.39
N GLN A 144 18.99 -15.42 -13.56
CA GLN A 144 20.41 -15.31 -13.89
C GLN A 144 21.31 -15.84 -12.76
N GLU A 145 20.99 -15.49 -11.51
CA GLU A 145 21.71 -16.01 -10.34
C GLU A 145 21.61 -17.54 -10.22
N GLN A 146 20.43 -18.11 -10.50
CA GLN A 146 20.25 -19.57 -10.52
C GLN A 146 21.06 -20.25 -11.63
N GLN A 147 21.16 -19.65 -12.81
CA GLN A 147 21.98 -20.19 -13.92
C GLN A 147 23.47 -20.15 -13.57
N GLN A 148 23.96 -19.04 -13.01
CA GLN A 148 25.36 -18.91 -12.59
C GLN A 148 25.73 -19.92 -11.49
N GLN A 149 24.81 -20.23 -10.57
CA GLN A 149 25.02 -21.26 -9.54
C GLN A 149 25.10 -22.67 -10.11
N GLN A 150 24.40 -22.96 -11.22
CA GLN A 150 24.48 -24.27 -11.90
C GLN A 150 25.80 -24.43 -12.66
N GLU A 151 26.31 -23.38 -13.29
CA GLU A 151 27.60 -23.42 -14.01
C GLU A 151 28.81 -23.54 -13.07
N GLN A 152 28.70 -23.01 -11.85
CA GLN A 152 29.78 -23.08 -10.86
C GLN A 152 29.82 -24.40 -10.07
N GLN A 153 28.90 -25.34 -10.27
CA GLN A 153 29.06 -26.66 -9.68
C GLN A 153 30.22 -27.37 -10.38
N PRO A 154 31.35 -27.63 -9.69
CA PRO A 154 32.47 -28.34 -10.28
C PRO A 154 31.96 -29.67 -10.80
N GLN A 155 32.26 -29.98 -12.07
CA GLN A 155 31.92 -31.29 -12.59
C GLN A 155 32.50 -32.32 -11.62
N PRO A 156 31.69 -33.27 -11.13
CA PRO A 156 32.22 -34.33 -10.28
C PRO A 156 33.32 -34.98 -11.09
N ASP A 157 34.57 -34.84 -10.63
CA ASP A 157 35.70 -35.51 -11.24
C ASP A 157 35.31 -36.97 -11.38
N CYS A 158 35.38 -37.44 -12.62
CA CYS A 158 35.08 -38.81 -13.01
C CYS A 158 36.12 -39.71 -12.35
N GLU A 159 35.96 -39.98 -11.06
CA GLU A 159 36.68 -41.02 -10.36
C GLU A 159 36.19 -42.34 -10.95
N GLN A 160 36.99 -42.84 -11.88
CA GLN A 160 36.97 -44.20 -12.41
C GLN A 160 37.03 -45.20 -11.24
N SER A 161 35.89 -45.50 -10.63
CA SER A 161 35.76 -46.55 -9.63
C SER A 161 34.97 -47.70 -10.24
N SER A 162 35.78 -48.66 -10.70
CA SER A 162 35.52 -50.08 -10.92
C SER A 162 34.14 -50.62 -10.49
N LEU A 163 33.50 -51.27 -11.47
CA LEU A 163 32.54 -52.36 -11.36
C LEU A 163 32.40 -52.99 -9.96
N GLN A 164 31.28 -52.71 -9.28
CA GLN A 164 30.63 -53.69 -8.42
C GLN A 164 29.13 -53.74 -8.72
N SER A 165 28.63 -54.97 -8.76
CA SER A 165 27.39 -55.44 -9.34
C SER A 165 26.13 -55.08 -8.52
N PRO A 166 24.94 -55.12 -9.15
CA PRO A 166 23.71 -54.57 -8.58
C PRO A 166 22.99 -55.58 -7.69
N THR A 167 22.96 -55.35 -6.38
CA THR A 167 21.99 -55.98 -5.49
C THR A 167 20.67 -55.23 -5.51
N GLN A 168 19.66 -55.88 -6.10
CA GLN A 168 18.29 -55.41 -6.19
C GLN A 168 17.70 -55.23 -4.78
N ASN A 169 17.40 -53.99 -4.39
CA ASN A 169 16.54 -53.75 -3.23
C ASN A 169 15.30 -52.96 -3.66
N LYS A 170 14.27 -53.73 -4.02
CA LYS A 170 12.93 -53.23 -4.33
C LYS A 170 12.29 -52.71 -3.03
N ARG A 171 12.44 -51.43 -2.72
CA ARG A 171 11.52 -50.75 -1.78
C ARG A 171 10.60 -49.84 -2.55
N ALA A 172 9.36 -50.31 -2.68
CA ALA A 172 8.23 -49.55 -3.21
C ALA A 172 7.95 -48.36 -2.28
N PHE A 173 8.46 -47.18 -2.65
CA PHE A 173 7.99 -45.92 -2.08
C PHE A 173 6.73 -45.48 -2.82
N SER A 174 5.59 -45.75 -2.17
CA SER A 174 4.27 -45.24 -2.53
C SER A 174 4.28 -43.70 -2.45
N SER A 175 4.39 -43.04 -3.60
CA SER A 175 4.20 -41.60 -3.74
C SER A 175 2.71 -41.25 -3.57
N LYS A 176 2.33 -40.87 -2.34
CA LYS A 176 1.07 -40.15 -2.12
C LYS A 176 1.20 -38.76 -2.74
N VAL A 177 0.70 -38.63 -3.97
CA VAL A 177 0.50 -37.35 -4.64
C VAL A 177 -0.60 -36.59 -3.88
N ILE A 178 -0.21 -35.57 -3.13
CA ILE A 178 -1.15 -34.63 -2.52
C ILE A 178 -1.65 -33.71 -3.65
N SER A 179 -2.79 -34.05 -4.24
CA SER A 179 -3.47 -33.20 -5.21
C SER A 179 -4.12 -32.02 -4.49
N PHE A 180 -3.60 -30.81 -4.71
CA PHE A 180 -4.28 -29.59 -4.27
C PHE A 180 -5.45 -29.27 -5.23
N PRO A 181 -6.68 -29.06 -4.73
CA PRO A 181 -7.80 -28.66 -5.58
C PRO A 181 -7.61 -27.21 -6.05
N SER A 182 -7.15 -27.05 -7.29
CA SER A 182 -7.15 -25.78 -8.02
C SER A 182 -8.57 -25.47 -8.51
N LYS A 183 -9.38 -24.84 -7.65
CA LYS A 183 -10.64 -24.19 -8.05
C LYS A 183 -10.80 -22.86 -7.30
N MET A 184 -10.03 -21.85 -7.70
CA MET A 184 -10.41 -20.46 -7.47
C MET A 184 -11.59 -20.16 -8.40
N ARG A 185 -12.82 -20.26 -7.87
CA ARG A 185 -14.04 -19.75 -8.53
C ARG A 185 -13.88 -18.25 -8.69
N THR A 186 -13.61 -17.79 -9.91
CA THR A 186 -13.87 -16.41 -10.29
C THR A 186 -15.39 -16.24 -10.38
N SER A 187 -15.97 -15.60 -9.37
CA SER A 187 -17.36 -15.17 -9.45
C SER A 187 -17.48 -14.11 -10.56
N PRO A 188 -18.39 -14.28 -11.54
CA PRO A 188 -18.60 -13.26 -12.57
C PRO A 188 -19.05 -11.96 -11.91
N LEU A 189 -18.32 -10.89 -12.17
CA LEU A 189 -18.68 -9.54 -11.76
C LEU A 189 -20.06 -9.22 -12.32
N LYS A 190 -21.02 -8.92 -11.43
CA LYS A 190 -22.34 -8.44 -11.85
C LYS A 190 -22.14 -7.11 -12.59
N PRO A 191 -22.77 -6.92 -13.77
CA PRO A 191 -22.73 -5.63 -14.46
C PRO A 191 -23.38 -4.57 -13.55
N MET A 192 -22.61 -3.53 -13.20
CA MET A 192 -23.15 -2.35 -12.54
C MET A 192 -24.19 -1.72 -13.47
N LYS A 193 -25.42 -1.62 -13.00
CA LYS A 193 -26.45 -0.83 -13.67
C LYS A 193 -26.01 0.64 -13.61
N MET A 194 -25.66 1.19 -14.77
CA MET A 194 -25.47 2.62 -14.94
C MET A 194 -26.82 3.30 -14.66
N LEU A 195 -26.97 3.90 -13.48
CA LEU A 195 -28.10 4.77 -13.20
C LEU A 195 -27.96 5.99 -14.11
N ALA A 196 -28.95 6.18 -14.98
CA ALA A 196 -29.04 7.34 -15.85
C ALA A 196 -29.02 8.60 -14.98
N VAL A 197 -27.98 9.43 -15.17
CA VAL A 197 -27.85 10.72 -14.49
C VAL A 197 -28.98 11.60 -14.99
N GLY A 198 -29.97 11.82 -14.12
CA GLY A 198 -31.10 12.70 -14.36
C GLY A 198 -30.62 14.11 -14.71
N SER A 199 -31.18 14.63 -15.79
CA SER A 199 -30.95 15.97 -16.34
C SER A 199 -31.09 17.05 -15.25
N ILE A 200 -30.01 17.78 -15.01
CA ILE A 200 -29.95 18.91 -14.09
C ILE A 200 -30.89 20.00 -14.61
N ARG A 201 -31.99 20.25 -13.86
CA ARG A 201 -32.87 21.40 -14.09
C ARG A 201 -32.12 22.69 -13.78
N LYS A 202 -32.17 23.63 -14.73
CA LYS A 202 -31.70 25.01 -14.59
C LYS A 202 -32.46 25.71 -13.45
N LEU A 203 -31.75 26.11 -12.40
CA LEU A 203 -32.28 27.03 -11.39
C LEU A 203 -32.18 28.46 -11.93
N VAL A 204 -33.34 29.01 -12.22
CA VAL A 204 -33.58 30.41 -12.60
C VAL A 204 -33.34 31.30 -11.38
N GLY A 205 -32.66 32.42 -11.62
CA GLY A 205 -32.14 33.31 -10.60
C GLY A 205 -33.18 33.94 -9.66
N ARG A 206 -32.68 34.32 -8.49
CA ARG A 206 -33.31 35.30 -7.60
C ARG A 206 -32.36 36.49 -7.45
N THR A 207 -32.70 37.57 -8.12
CA THR A 207 -32.27 38.93 -7.78
C THR A 207 -32.97 39.38 -6.51
N LYS A 208 -32.21 40.03 -5.62
CA LYS A 208 -32.68 41.16 -4.82
C LYS A 208 -31.57 42.20 -4.81
#